data_AF-A0A9R0I9B3-F1
#
_entry.id   AF-A0A9R0I9B3-F1
#
_cell.length_a   1.000
_cell.length_b   1.000
_cell.length_c   1.000
_cell.angle_alpha   90.00
_cell.angle_beta   90.00
_cell.angle_gamma   90.00
#
_symmetry.space_group_name_H-M   'P 1'
#
loop_
_entity.id
_entity.type
_entity.pdbx_description
1 polymer ?
#
loop_
_entity_poly.entity_id
_entity_poly.type
_entity_poly.pdbx_seq_one_letter_code
_entity_poly.pdbx_strand_id
1 'polypeptide(L)'
;MINSVSQTNLSISRESCPDDCSGYGKCSDISALTSYSFCRCDEFHGGFDCSIEIVPKSEQKIQISFLVGSNAAAIFPAICALWKKSYAEWVIYLSSGVASAIYHACDVQWKCVTKYDTLQFMDFWLSFVAVISTFIYMASISEAMKRAILSVVWILTALMALHDATSSRNINFVIVIGAACLLIAWLVESSTKCTAFSLITTSWFLENLKKICRRYRWGFLVAGFVALALATTSWNLENSENYWFSHSSWHIAMYTAAFFFLCSKVNVQNEGSKPNLNNDMAVIPTTSAADGIIN
;
A
#
# COMPACT_ATOMS: atom_id res chain seq x y z
N MET A 1 46.12 22.37 70.94
CA MET A 1 45.57 22.72 69.62
C MET A 1 45.43 21.43 68.83
N ILE A 2 44.21 20.96 68.60
CA ILE A 2 43.93 19.71 67.89
C ILE A 2 43.70 20.08 66.42
N ASN A 3 44.55 19.57 65.52
CA ASN A 3 44.43 19.77 64.08
C ASN A 3 43.13 19.15 63.56
N SER A 4 42.23 19.99 63.05
CA SER A 4 41.06 19.54 62.30
C SER A 4 41.51 19.02 60.94
N VAL A 5 41.53 17.69 60.78
CA VAL A 5 41.72 17.04 59.48
C VAL A 5 40.46 17.33 58.64
N SER A 6 40.60 18.15 57.61
CA SER A 6 39.54 18.39 56.63
C SER A 6 39.31 17.10 55.84
N GLN A 7 38.16 16.45 56.05
CA GLN A 7 37.73 15.33 55.23
C GLN A 7 37.06 15.87 53.96
N THR A 8 37.66 15.59 52.81
CA THR A 8 37.04 15.86 51.50
C THR A 8 36.27 14.62 51.07
N ASN A 9 34.94 14.69 51.10
CA ASN A 9 34.10 13.63 50.56
C ASN A 9 34.00 13.78 49.04
N LEU A 10 34.52 12.82 48.29
CA LEU A 10 34.36 12.72 46.85
C LEU A 10 33.21 11.75 46.53
N SER A 11 32.12 12.25 45.97
CA SER A 11 31.03 11.44 45.43
C SER A 11 31.16 11.38 43.91
N ILE A 12 31.33 10.18 43.34
CA ILE A 12 31.29 9.94 41.90
C ILE A 12 29.94 9.27 41.60
N SER A 13 29.05 9.99 40.93
CA SER A 13 27.79 9.44 40.43
C SER A 13 27.93 9.07 38.96
N ARG A 14 27.44 7.88 38.60
CA ARG A 14 27.34 7.44 37.21
C ARG A 14 25.91 7.66 36.75
N GLU A 15 25.72 8.55 35.79
CA GLU A 15 24.43 8.74 35.12
C GLU A 15 24.36 7.82 33.91
N SER A 16 23.25 7.09 33.76
CA SER A 16 23.09 6.15 32.65
C SER A 16 22.95 6.89 31.31
N CYS A 17 22.03 7.85 31.22
CA CYS A 17 21.87 8.69 30.03
C CYS A 17 21.82 10.15 30.47
N PRO A 18 22.74 11.01 29.98
CA PRO A 18 22.74 12.43 30.30
C PRO A 18 21.41 13.09 29.91
N ASP A 19 20.78 13.79 30.86
CA ASP A 19 19.57 14.61 30.65
C ASP A 19 18.45 13.91 29.86
N ASP A 20 18.25 12.61 30.11
CA ASP A 20 17.30 11.75 29.38
C ASP A 20 17.44 11.88 27.84
N CYS A 21 18.69 11.87 27.36
CA CYS A 21 19.03 12.05 25.95
C CYS A 21 18.55 13.40 25.38
N SER A 22 18.69 14.46 26.18
CA SER A 22 18.29 15.84 25.85
C SER A 22 16.81 15.98 25.44
N GLY A 23 15.97 14.99 25.74
CA GLY A 23 14.58 14.92 25.28
C GLY A 23 14.39 14.56 23.79
N TYR A 24 15.46 14.23 23.07
CA TYR A 24 15.47 13.90 21.63
C TYR A 24 15.86 12.45 21.35
N GLY A 25 15.68 11.57 22.34
CA GLY A 25 16.04 10.16 22.20
C GLY A 25 15.43 9.29 23.28
N LYS A 26 15.77 8.00 23.24
CA LYS A 26 15.43 7.03 24.28
C LYS A 26 16.69 6.45 24.90
N CYS A 27 16.75 6.49 26.24
CA CYS A 27 17.80 5.82 26.99
C CYS A 27 17.65 4.29 26.88
N SER A 28 18.71 3.62 26.41
CA SER A 28 18.76 2.16 26.31
C SER A 28 19.86 1.61 27.21
N ASP A 29 19.45 0.80 28.18
CA ASP A 29 20.36 0.11 29.10
C ASP A 29 20.58 -1.33 28.63
N ILE A 30 21.83 -1.68 28.32
CA ILE A 30 22.20 -3.07 28.02
C ILE A 30 22.79 -3.69 29.30
N SER A 31 21.93 -4.43 29.98
CA SER A 31 22.26 -5.24 31.16
C SER A 31 22.99 -6.52 30.75
N ALA A 32 24.16 -6.41 30.14
CA ALA A 32 25.13 -7.50 30.06
C ALA A 32 26.19 -7.34 31.16
N LEU A 33 27.17 -8.27 31.23
CA LEU A 33 28.22 -8.38 32.26
C LEU A 33 28.97 -7.07 32.59
N THR A 34 28.85 -6.05 31.73
CA THR A 34 29.19 -4.65 31.96
C THR A 34 27.96 -3.81 31.63
N SER A 35 27.34 -3.18 32.63
CA SER A 35 26.22 -2.27 32.40
C SER A 35 26.74 -1.04 31.67
N TYR A 36 26.36 -0.85 30.41
CA TYR A 36 26.53 0.41 29.70
C TYR A 36 25.19 0.84 29.13
N SER A 37 25.07 2.14 29.02
CA SER A 37 23.85 2.88 28.72
C SER A 37 24.18 3.85 27.60
N PHE A 38 23.27 4.00 26.65
CA PHE A 38 23.46 4.89 25.51
C PHE A 38 22.14 5.48 25.05
N CYS A 39 22.23 6.63 24.41
CA CYS A 39 21.09 7.31 23.83
C CYS A 39 20.84 6.82 22.40
N ARG A 40 19.60 6.42 22.13
CA ARG A 40 19.11 6.21 20.76
C ARG A 40 18.34 7.47 20.34
N CYS A 41 18.99 8.31 19.56
CA CYS A 41 18.43 9.58 19.09
C CYS A 41 17.29 9.37 18.08
N ASP A 42 16.45 10.40 17.95
CA ASP A 42 15.51 10.51 16.84
C ASP A 42 16.24 10.81 15.51
N GLU A 43 15.48 10.83 14.41
CA GLU A 43 16.00 11.01 13.05
C GLU A 43 16.62 12.39 12.80
N PHE A 44 16.35 13.38 13.65
CA PHE A 44 16.73 14.78 13.44
C PHE A 44 17.84 15.26 14.37
N HIS A 45 18.21 14.45 15.36
CA HIS A 45 19.24 14.77 16.34
C HIS A 45 20.34 13.70 16.40
N GLY A 46 21.54 14.14 16.78
CA GLY A 46 22.72 13.30 16.94
C GLY A 46 23.57 13.74 18.13
N GLY A 47 24.76 13.15 18.26
CA GLY A 47 25.62 13.31 19.44
C GLY A 47 25.42 12.17 20.45
N PHE A 48 26.25 12.16 21.50
CA PHE A 48 26.20 11.09 22.51
C PHE A 48 24.96 11.18 23.42
N ASP A 49 24.36 12.38 23.50
CA ASP A 49 23.18 12.73 24.30
C ASP A 49 22.03 13.29 23.45
N CYS A 50 22.10 13.17 22.11
CA CYS A 50 21.09 13.68 21.16
C CYS A 50 20.87 15.21 21.18
N SER A 51 21.86 15.99 21.65
CA SER A 51 21.76 17.45 21.72
C SER A 51 22.02 18.17 20.38
N ILE A 52 22.58 17.49 19.38
CA ILE A 52 23.02 18.12 18.12
C ILE A 52 21.92 17.99 17.07
N GLU A 53 21.28 19.09 16.67
CA GLU A 53 20.35 19.11 15.52
C GLU A 53 21.14 18.84 14.23
N ILE A 54 20.88 17.69 13.59
CA ILE A 54 21.54 17.27 12.34
C ILE A 54 20.72 17.62 11.10
N VAL A 55 19.41 17.86 11.24
CA VAL A 55 18.50 18.26 10.16
C VAL A 55 17.76 19.54 10.57
N PRO A 56 17.88 20.65 9.81
CA PRO A 56 17.19 21.91 10.13
C PRO A 56 15.67 21.77 10.15
N LYS A 57 14.98 22.44 11.08
CA LYS A 57 13.50 22.48 11.17
C LYS A 57 12.75 22.75 9.86
N SER A 58 13.30 23.53 8.93
CA SER A 58 12.68 23.77 7.61
C SER A 58 12.69 22.51 6.74
N GLU A 59 13.78 21.75 6.79
CA GLU A 59 13.92 20.49 6.07
C GLU A 59 13.08 19.40 6.72
N GLN A 60 13.02 19.34 8.05
CA GLN A 60 12.13 18.43 8.77
C GLN A 60 10.68 18.55 8.28
N LYS A 61 10.15 19.78 8.16
CA LYS A 61 8.78 20.01 7.66
C LYS A 61 8.58 19.49 6.23
N ILE A 62 9.59 19.62 5.38
CA ILE A 62 9.54 19.11 4.00
C ILE A 62 9.53 17.59 4.03
N GLN A 63 10.46 16.95 4.75
CA GLN A 63 10.53 15.49 4.86
C GLN A 63 9.20 14.91 5.38
N ILE A 64 8.65 15.48 6.45
CA ILE A 64 7.34 15.12 7.01
C ILE A 64 6.24 15.26 5.97
N SER A 65 6.20 16.39 5.24
CA SER A 65 5.18 16.65 4.23
C SER A 65 5.24 15.65 3.07
N PHE A 66 6.44 15.22 2.66
CA PHE A 66 6.60 14.21 1.61
C PHE A 66 6.15 12.83 2.09
N LEU A 67 6.63 12.41 3.26
CA LEU A 67 6.33 11.09 3.85
C LEU A 67 4.84 10.89 4.10
N VAL A 68 4.21 11.85 4.78
CA VAL A 68 2.78 11.75 5.12
C VAL A 68 1.91 12.11 3.92
N GLY A 69 2.28 13.15 3.16
CA GLY A 69 1.47 13.69 2.07
C GLY A 69 1.43 12.78 0.83
N SER A 70 2.53 12.08 0.52
CA SER A 70 2.60 11.13 -0.61
C SER A 70 1.51 10.06 -0.56
N ASN A 71 1.13 9.63 0.65
CA ASN A 71 0.10 8.64 0.89
C ASN A 71 -1.32 9.06 0.47
N ALA A 72 -1.56 10.36 0.31
CA ALA A 72 -2.81 10.85 -0.28
C ALA A 72 -3.02 10.34 -1.73
N ALA A 73 -1.96 9.91 -2.42
CA ALA A 73 -2.07 9.27 -3.72
C ALA A 73 -2.97 8.01 -3.70
N ALA A 74 -3.14 7.34 -2.55
CA ALA A 74 -4.05 6.22 -2.38
C ALA A 74 -5.52 6.55 -2.68
N ILE A 75 -5.91 7.83 -2.59
CA ILE A 75 -7.25 8.31 -2.88
C ILE A 75 -7.63 8.05 -4.35
N PHE A 76 -6.69 8.17 -5.28
CA PHE A 76 -6.96 7.98 -6.72
C PHE A 76 -7.44 6.55 -7.06
N PRO A 77 -6.67 5.48 -6.76
CA PRO A 77 -7.15 4.11 -7.00
C PRO A 77 -8.37 3.76 -6.14
N ALA A 78 -8.50 4.31 -4.92
CA ALA A 78 -9.67 4.08 -4.08
C ALA A 78 -10.97 4.62 -4.71
N ILE A 79 -10.98 5.87 -5.18
CA ILE A 79 -12.14 6.45 -5.87
C ILE A 79 -12.45 5.67 -7.15
N CYS A 80 -11.42 5.31 -7.93
CA CYS A 80 -11.62 4.51 -9.14
C CYS A 80 -12.24 3.14 -8.83
N ALA A 81 -11.76 2.45 -7.79
CA ALA A 81 -12.29 1.17 -7.33
C ALA A 81 -13.76 1.31 -6.92
N LEU A 82 -14.09 2.37 -6.18
CA LEU A 82 -15.46 2.65 -5.75
C LEU A 82 -16.40 2.89 -6.94
N TRP A 83 -16.00 3.68 -7.94
CA TRP A 83 -16.78 3.89 -9.16
C TRP A 83 -16.98 2.61 -9.97
N LYS A 84 -16.01 1.70 -9.92
CA LYS A 84 -16.11 0.37 -10.55
C LYS A 84 -16.82 -0.67 -9.68
N LYS A 85 -17.36 -0.27 -8.52
CA LYS A 85 -18.03 -1.14 -7.54
C LYS A 85 -17.14 -2.27 -7.01
N SER A 86 -15.83 -2.04 -6.96
CA SER A 86 -14.82 -2.96 -6.44
C SER A 86 -14.53 -2.63 -4.98
N TYR A 87 -15.43 -3.05 -4.10
CA TYR A 87 -15.40 -2.63 -2.68
C TYR A 87 -14.19 -3.17 -1.91
N ALA A 88 -13.71 -4.38 -2.24
CA ALA A 88 -12.55 -4.95 -1.57
C ALA A 88 -11.29 -4.12 -1.83
N GLU A 89 -11.03 -3.78 -3.09
CA GLU A 89 -9.91 -2.96 -3.52
C GLU A 89 -10.03 -1.53 -2.97
N TRP A 90 -11.24 -0.96 -2.93
CA TRP A 90 -11.47 0.34 -2.30
C TRP A 90 -11.04 0.36 -0.83
N VAL A 91 -11.46 -0.65 -0.03
CA VAL A 91 -11.05 -0.76 1.37
C VAL A 91 -9.54 -0.93 1.49
N ILE A 92 -8.93 -1.74 0.63
CA ILE A 92 -7.48 -2.01 0.66
C ILE A 92 -6.69 -0.74 0.40
N TYR A 93 -6.97 0.00 -0.67
CA TYR A 93 -6.22 1.23 -0.98
C TYR A 93 -6.40 2.29 0.09
N LEU A 94 -7.63 2.48 0.57
CA LEU A 94 -7.90 3.47 1.60
C LEU A 94 -7.22 3.09 2.93
N SER A 95 -7.31 1.83 3.35
CA SER A 95 -6.67 1.34 4.57
C SER A 95 -5.14 1.45 4.46
N SER A 96 -4.57 1.07 3.31
CA SER A 96 -3.13 1.17 3.05
C SER A 96 -2.64 2.61 3.17
N GLY A 97 -3.27 3.57 2.47
CA GLY A 97 -2.83 4.97 2.52
C GLY A 97 -3.01 5.61 3.90
N VAL A 98 -4.10 5.30 4.60
CA VAL A 98 -4.35 5.83 5.95
C VAL A 98 -3.36 5.24 6.97
N ALA A 99 -3.17 3.92 6.96
CA ALA A 99 -2.22 3.27 7.86
C ALA A 99 -0.80 3.78 7.64
N SER A 100 -0.40 3.92 6.37
CA SER A 100 0.91 4.45 5.98
C SER A 100 1.09 5.90 6.43
N ALA A 101 0.10 6.77 6.20
CA ALA A 101 0.16 8.16 6.64
C ALA A 101 0.30 8.28 8.17
N ILE A 102 -0.41 7.44 8.94
CA ILE A 102 -0.30 7.40 10.41
C ILE A 102 1.06 6.86 10.84
N TYR A 103 1.58 5.83 10.16
CA TYR A 103 2.91 5.30 10.39
C TYR A 103 3.98 6.38 10.19
N HIS A 104 3.99 7.02 9.02
CA HIS A 104 4.97 8.05 8.67
C HIS A 104 4.87 9.31 9.53
N ALA A 105 3.70 9.63 10.06
CA ALA A 105 3.55 10.68 11.06
C ALA A 105 4.18 10.29 12.42
N CYS A 106 4.23 8.99 12.74
CA CYS A 106 4.92 8.47 13.92
C CYS A 106 6.43 8.31 13.69
N ASP A 107 6.84 7.92 12.48
CA ASP A 107 8.24 7.70 12.07
C ASP A 107 9.09 8.94 12.30
N VAL A 108 8.57 10.08 11.85
CA VAL A 108 9.17 11.41 12.02
C VAL A 108 8.89 12.06 13.38
N GLN A 109 8.48 11.28 14.39
CA GLN A 109 8.18 11.73 15.76
C GLN A 109 7.16 12.89 15.88
N TRP A 110 6.26 13.08 14.91
CA TRP A 110 5.18 14.08 15.05
C TRP A 110 4.12 13.58 16.01
N LYS A 111 3.45 12.46 15.68
CA LYS A 111 2.40 11.90 16.53
C LYS A 111 2.24 10.40 16.34
N CYS A 112 2.51 9.64 17.39
CA CYS A 112 2.27 8.20 17.43
C CYS A 112 0.95 7.87 18.12
N VAL A 113 -0.02 7.33 17.37
CA VAL A 113 -1.32 6.90 17.92
C VAL A 113 -1.21 5.55 18.65
N THR A 114 -0.32 4.68 18.19
CA THR A 114 -0.05 3.36 18.76
C THR A 114 1.44 3.03 18.67
N LYS A 115 1.84 1.81 19.01
CA LYS A 115 3.23 1.34 18.95
C LYS A 115 3.78 1.43 17.52
N TYR A 116 5.02 1.90 17.40
CA TYR A 116 5.74 2.04 16.14
C TYR A 116 5.72 0.75 15.32
N ASP A 117 6.13 -0.38 15.91
CA ASP A 117 6.18 -1.68 15.22
C ASP A 117 4.82 -2.14 14.68
N THR A 118 3.72 -1.77 15.34
CA THR A 118 2.38 -2.07 14.87
C THR A 118 2.03 -1.22 13.64
N LEU A 119 2.37 0.06 13.64
CA LEU A 119 2.14 0.95 12.51
C LEU A 119 3.01 0.56 11.32
N GLN A 120 4.28 0.24 11.56
CA GLN A 120 5.20 -0.27 10.54
C GLN A 120 4.65 -1.55 9.92
N PHE A 121 4.25 -2.53 10.74
CA PHE A 121 3.63 -3.76 10.24
C PHE A 121 2.43 -3.47 9.32
N MET A 122 1.54 -2.55 9.73
CA MET A 122 0.35 -2.21 8.93
C MET A 122 0.70 -1.54 7.61
N ASP A 123 1.70 -0.64 7.57
CA ASP A 123 2.17 0.02 6.35
C ASP A 123 2.66 -1.00 5.31
N PHE A 124 3.60 -1.86 5.71
CA PHE A 124 4.17 -2.87 4.82
C PHE A 124 3.12 -3.90 4.38
N TRP A 125 2.35 -4.45 5.32
CA TRP A 125 1.36 -5.47 5.04
C TRP A 125 0.29 -4.98 4.05
N LEU A 126 -0.32 -3.83 4.34
CA LEU A 126 -1.39 -3.29 3.49
C LEU A 126 -0.87 -2.85 2.13
N SER A 127 0.36 -2.38 2.04
CA SER A 127 0.98 -2.04 0.75
C SER A 127 1.24 -3.29 -0.11
N PHE A 128 1.69 -4.40 0.49
CA PHE A 128 1.83 -5.68 -0.22
C PHE A 128 0.47 -6.19 -0.73
N VAL A 129 -0.56 -6.12 0.12
CA VAL A 129 -1.94 -6.48 -0.27
C VAL A 129 -2.44 -5.55 -1.38
N ALA A 130 -2.17 -4.24 -1.33
CA ALA A 130 -2.57 -3.28 -2.35
C ALA A 130 -1.97 -3.63 -3.73
N VAL A 131 -0.67 -3.90 -3.80
CA VAL A 131 0.01 -4.28 -5.05
C VAL A 131 -0.56 -5.60 -5.61
N ILE A 132 -0.65 -6.64 -4.80
CA ILE A 132 -1.12 -7.96 -5.27
C ILE A 132 -2.61 -7.91 -5.65
N SER A 133 -3.44 -7.21 -4.87
CA SER A 133 -4.87 -7.06 -5.16
C SER A 133 -5.11 -6.32 -6.48
N THR A 134 -4.23 -5.38 -6.86
CA THR A 134 -4.27 -4.72 -8.17
C THR A 134 -4.16 -5.75 -9.30
N PHE A 135 -3.24 -6.71 -9.20
CA PHE A 135 -3.10 -7.77 -10.20
C PHE A 135 -4.25 -8.76 -10.18
N ILE A 136 -4.78 -9.11 -9.00
CA ILE A 136 -5.99 -9.94 -8.87
C ILE A 136 -7.20 -9.24 -9.50
N TYR A 137 -7.32 -7.92 -9.32
CA TYR A 137 -8.36 -7.12 -9.97
C TYR A 137 -8.25 -7.19 -11.49
N MET A 138 -7.03 -7.14 -12.02
CA MET A 138 -6.76 -7.27 -13.45
C MET A 138 -7.04 -8.69 -13.98
N ALA A 139 -6.87 -9.73 -13.15
CA ALA A 139 -7.16 -11.10 -13.52
C ALA A 139 -8.61 -11.31 -14.00
N SER A 140 -8.76 -12.14 -15.04
CA SER A 140 -10.05 -12.48 -15.66
C SER A 140 -10.58 -13.83 -15.15
N ILE A 141 -10.69 -13.94 -13.82
CA ILE A 141 -11.20 -15.12 -13.10
C ILE A 141 -12.50 -14.78 -12.37
N SER A 142 -13.23 -15.81 -11.91
CA SER A 142 -14.50 -15.62 -11.21
C SER A 142 -14.31 -14.87 -9.88
N GLU A 143 -15.34 -14.12 -9.46
CA GLU A 143 -15.32 -13.36 -8.21
C GLU A 143 -15.11 -14.25 -6.97
N ALA A 144 -15.61 -15.50 -7.02
CA ALA A 144 -15.36 -16.49 -5.97
C ALA A 144 -13.86 -16.82 -5.85
N MET A 145 -13.19 -17.02 -6.99
CA MET A 145 -11.74 -17.29 -7.01
C MET A 145 -10.92 -16.07 -6.58
N LYS A 146 -11.32 -14.85 -6.98
CA LYS A 146 -10.65 -13.63 -6.50
C LYS A 146 -10.71 -13.52 -4.98
N ARG A 147 -11.89 -13.77 -4.38
CA ARG A 147 -12.06 -13.77 -2.92
C ARG A 147 -11.17 -14.81 -2.26
N ALA A 148 -11.13 -16.04 -2.79
CA ALA A 148 -10.28 -17.09 -2.25
C ALA A 148 -8.79 -16.74 -2.32
N ILE A 149 -8.30 -16.27 -3.48
CA ILE A 149 -6.90 -15.86 -3.65
C ILE A 149 -6.58 -14.68 -2.74
N LEU A 150 -7.46 -13.68 -2.66
CA LEU A 150 -7.26 -12.51 -1.81
C LEU A 150 -7.14 -12.93 -0.33
N SER A 151 -7.96 -13.85 0.16
CA SER A 151 -7.84 -14.38 1.53
C SER A 151 -6.48 -15.05 1.79
N VAL A 152 -5.95 -15.81 0.83
CA VAL A 152 -4.61 -16.40 0.94
C VAL A 152 -3.53 -15.31 0.95
N VAL A 153 -3.66 -14.31 0.08
CA VAL A 153 -2.73 -13.17 0.00
C VAL A 153 -2.69 -12.41 1.32
N TRP A 154 -3.83 -12.14 1.95
CA TRP A 154 -3.89 -11.49 3.26
C TRP A 154 -3.04 -12.22 4.30
N ILE A 155 -3.15 -13.55 4.37
CA ILE A 155 -2.39 -14.38 5.33
C ILE A 155 -0.90 -14.38 5.00
N LEU A 156 -0.54 -14.67 3.75
CA LEU A 156 0.87 -14.81 3.35
C LEU A 156 1.62 -13.48 3.49
N THR A 157 1.01 -12.37 3.06
CA THR A 157 1.63 -11.04 3.18
C THR A 157 1.73 -10.57 4.62
N ALA A 158 0.80 -10.96 5.51
CA ALA A 158 0.92 -10.70 6.94
C ALA A 158 2.13 -11.43 7.53
N LEU A 159 2.29 -12.72 7.21
CA LEU A 159 3.45 -13.50 7.66
C LEU A 159 4.76 -12.92 7.13
N MET A 160 4.78 -12.44 5.88
CA MET A 160 5.93 -11.74 5.31
C MET A 160 6.24 -10.43 6.06
N ALA A 161 5.22 -9.61 6.35
CA ALA A 161 5.41 -8.35 7.07
C ALA A 161 5.85 -8.56 8.53
N LEU A 162 5.59 -9.72 9.14
CA LEU A 162 6.12 -10.07 10.46
C LEU A 162 7.59 -10.49 10.44
N HIS A 163 8.07 -11.06 9.32
CA HIS A 163 9.44 -11.56 9.18
C HIS A 163 10.27 -10.60 8.31
N ASP A 164 10.89 -9.61 8.97
CA ASP A 164 11.84 -8.66 8.38
C ASP A 164 11.24 -7.85 7.21
N ALA A 165 10.21 -7.05 7.51
CA ALA A 165 9.38 -6.32 6.54
C ALA A 165 10.20 -5.47 5.55
N THR A 166 11.30 -4.87 6.01
CA THR A 166 12.20 -3.98 5.27
C THR A 166 13.18 -4.74 4.37
N SER A 167 13.23 -6.08 4.44
CA SER A 167 14.11 -6.88 3.60
C SER A 167 13.73 -6.72 2.13
N SER A 168 14.69 -6.34 1.28
CA SER A 168 14.54 -6.33 -0.18
C SER A 168 14.18 -7.71 -0.78
N ARG A 169 14.26 -8.79 0.01
CA ARG A 169 13.74 -10.11 -0.36
C ARG A 169 12.20 -10.15 -0.41
N ASN A 170 11.52 -9.40 0.45
CA ASN A 170 10.06 -9.41 0.52
C ASN A 170 9.43 -8.80 -0.74
N ILE A 171 10.04 -7.77 -1.33
CA ILE A 171 9.55 -7.20 -2.59
C ILE A 171 9.70 -8.17 -3.77
N ASN A 172 10.79 -8.97 -3.82
CA ASN A 172 10.93 -10.02 -4.81
C ASN A 172 9.80 -11.04 -4.70
N PHE A 173 9.41 -11.43 -3.49
CA PHE A 173 8.26 -12.30 -3.28
C PHE A 173 6.95 -11.66 -3.74
N VAL A 174 6.69 -10.37 -3.43
CA VAL A 174 5.49 -9.67 -3.88
C VAL A 174 5.41 -9.60 -5.41
N ILE A 175 6.52 -9.31 -6.09
CA ILE A 175 6.60 -9.29 -7.56
C ILE A 175 6.35 -10.68 -8.13
N VAL A 176 7.00 -11.71 -7.59
CA VAL A 176 6.83 -13.11 -8.03
C VAL A 176 5.38 -13.57 -7.84
N ILE A 177 4.77 -13.26 -6.71
CA ILE A 177 3.36 -13.59 -6.44
C ILE A 177 2.44 -12.85 -7.40
N GLY A 178 2.65 -11.54 -7.62
CA GLY A 178 1.88 -10.75 -8.58
C GLY A 178 1.97 -11.31 -10.01
N ALA A 179 3.19 -11.62 -10.47
CA ALA A 179 3.42 -12.24 -11.77
C ALA A 179 2.78 -13.63 -11.87
N ALA A 180 2.90 -14.47 -10.83
CA ALA A 180 2.28 -15.77 -10.78
C ALA A 180 0.75 -15.67 -10.83
N CYS A 181 0.12 -14.71 -10.14
CA CYS A 181 -1.32 -14.46 -10.22
C CYS A 181 -1.76 -14.10 -11.64
N LEU A 182 -1.01 -13.25 -12.35
CA LEU A 182 -1.28 -12.92 -13.75
C LEU A 182 -1.14 -14.14 -14.68
N LEU A 183 -0.09 -14.95 -14.48
CA LEU A 183 0.15 -16.17 -15.24
C LEU A 183 -0.95 -17.21 -15.02
N ILE A 184 -1.35 -17.45 -13.76
CA ILE A 184 -2.43 -18.38 -13.42
C ILE A 184 -3.75 -17.90 -14.02
N ALA A 185 -4.06 -16.59 -13.94
CA ALA A 185 -5.25 -16.03 -14.55
C ALA A 185 -5.28 -16.26 -16.07
N TRP A 186 -4.14 -16.04 -16.73
CA TRP A 186 -3.99 -16.30 -18.16
C TRP A 186 -4.16 -17.79 -18.51
N LEU A 187 -3.59 -18.70 -17.72
CA LEU A 187 -3.70 -20.15 -17.91
C LEU A 187 -5.14 -20.66 -17.70
N VAL A 188 -5.85 -20.18 -16.67
CA VAL A 188 -7.25 -20.58 -16.39
C VAL A 188 -8.20 -20.10 -17.50
N GLU A 189 -8.00 -18.89 -18.01
CA GLU A 189 -8.79 -18.38 -19.12
C GLU A 189 -8.50 -19.14 -20.43
N SER A 190 -7.24 -19.52 -20.61
CA SER A 190 -6.79 -20.34 -21.74
C SER A 190 -7.37 -21.76 -21.70
N SER A 191 -7.49 -22.36 -20.51
CA SER A 191 -7.91 -23.75 -20.32
C SER A 191 -9.43 -23.95 -20.33
N THR A 192 -10.22 -22.97 -19.89
CA THR A 192 -11.71 -23.04 -19.89
C THR A 192 -12.34 -23.17 -21.28
N LYS A 193 -11.54 -23.07 -22.36
CA LYS A 193 -11.96 -23.36 -23.75
C LYS A 193 -11.17 -24.47 -24.44
N CYS A 194 -10.20 -25.09 -23.76
CA CYS A 194 -9.46 -26.23 -24.27
C CYS A 194 -10.07 -27.54 -23.77
N THR A 195 -11.28 -27.87 -24.23
CA THR A 195 -11.81 -29.25 -24.17
C THR A 195 -11.17 -30.18 -25.20
N ALA A 196 -10.30 -29.67 -26.07
CA ALA A 196 -9.42 -30.48 -26.90
C ALA A 196 -7.98 -30.05 -26.66
N PHE A 197 -7.14 -31.02 -26.32
CA PHE A 197 -5.68 -30.97 -26.41
C PHE A 197 -5.27 -30.83 -27.88
N SER A 198 -5.64 -29.71 -28.50
CA SER A 198 -5.23 -29.36 -29.86
C SER A 198 -4.10 -28.36 -29.72
N LEU A 199 -2.90 -28.86 -30.01
CA LEU A 199 -1.66 -28.15 -30.33
C LEU A 199 -1.78 -26.62 -30.30
N ILE A 200 -0.95 -25.97 -29.48
CA ILE A 200 -0.79 -24.51 -29.43
C ILE A 200 -0.43 -24.03 -30.85
N THR A 201 -1.46 -23.68 -31.63
CA THR A 201 -1.31 -23.17 -32.99
C THR A 201 -1.12 -21.67 -32.93
N THR A 202 -0.45 -21.10 -33.92
CA THR A 202 -0.31 -19.66 -34.10
C THR A 202 -1.67 -18.94 -34.11
N SER A 203 -2.74 -19.58 -34.60
CA SER A 203 -4.09 -18.98 -34.61
C SER A 203 -4.69 -18.85 -33.20
N TRP A 204 -4.50 -19.84 -32.33
CA TRP A 204 -4.93 -19.80 -30.93
C TRP A 204 -4.24 -18.65 -30.15
N PHE A 205 -2.95 -18.44 -30.39
CA PHE A 205 -2.20 -17.34 -29.78
C PHE A 205 -2.72 -15.96 -30.26
N LEU A 206 -2.94 -15.80 -31.57
CA LEU A 206 -3.49 -14.58 -32.18
C LEU A 206 -4.89 -14.25 -31.65
N GLU A 207 -5.76 -15.25 -31.45
CA GLU A 207 -7.09 -15.05 -30.88
C GLU A 207 -7.05 -14.62 -29.41
N ASN A 208 -6.16 -15.20 -28.61
CA ASN A 208 -5.98 -14.80 -27.21
C ASN A 208 -5.39 -13.40 -27.09
N LEU A 209 -4.42 -13.04 -27.94
CA LEU A 209 -3.92 -11.68 -28.03
C LEU A 209 -5.04 -10.70 -28.37
N LYS A 210 -5.88 -11.00 -29.37
CA LYS A 210 -7.00 -10.13 -29.76
C LYS A 210 -8.00 -9.93 -28.61
N LYS A 211 -8.26 -10.96 -27.80
CA LYS A 211 -9.11 -10.86 -26.60
C LYS A 211 -8.49 -9.95 -25.53
N ILE A 212 -7.20 -10.13 -25.25
CA ILE A 212 -6.45 -9.27 -24.32
C ILE A 212 -6.47 -7.81 -24.81
N CYS A 213 -6.23 -7.59 -26.11
CA CYS A 213 -6.27 -6.26 -26.72
C CYS A 213 -7.62 -5.55 -26.58
N ARG A 214 -8.74 -6.29 -26.61
CA ARG A 214 -10.07 -5.71 -26.48
C ARG A 214 -10.45 -5.43 -25.02
N ARG A 215 -9.83 -6.13 -24.06
CA ARG A 215 -10.14 -6.02 -22.62
C ARG A 215 -9.48 -4.82 -21.95
N TYR A 216 -8.37 -4.34 -22.49
CA TYR A 216 -7.59 -3.27 -21.87
C TYR A 216 -7.43 -2.05 -22.77
N ARG A 217 -7.51 -0.87 -22.15
CA ARG A 217 -7.09 0.40 -22.74
C ARG A 217 -5.57 0.49 -22.63
N TRP A 218 -4.88 0.20 -23.72
CA TRP A 218 -3.42 0.07 -23.78
C TRP A 218 -2.65 1.27 -23.22
N GLY A 219 -3.11 2.51 -23.46
CA GLY A 219 -2.45 3.70 -22.92
C GLY A 219 -2.36 3.68 -21.38
N PHE A 220 -3.45 3.34 -20.71
CA PHE A 220 -3.48 3.19 -19.25
C PHE A 220 -2.71 1.96 -18.78
N LEU A 221 -2.76 0.85 -19.52
CA LEU A 221 -2.02 -0.36 -19.17
C LEU A 221 -0.50 -0.11 -19.18
N VAL A 222 0.02 0.53 -20.24
CA VAL A 222 1.43 0.90 -20.35
C VAL A 222 1.81 1.90 -19.27
N ALA A 223 0.99 2.94 -19.04
CA ALA A 223 1.23 3.90 -17.97
C ALA A 223 1.29 3.22 -16.58
N GLY A 224 0.45 2.22 -16.32
CA GLY A 224 0.48 1.43 -15.09
C GLY A 224 1.80 0.67 -14.92
N PHE A 225 2.31 0.02 -15.97
CA PHE A 225 3.61 -0.65 -15.92
C PHE A 225 4.79 0.32 -15.77
N VAL A 226 4.74 1.50 -16.41
CA VAL A 226 5.77 2.53 -16.22
C VAL A 226 5.77 3.01 -14.76
N ALA A 227 4.61 3.31 -14.19
CA ALA A 227 4.49 3.71 -12.79
C ALA A 227 4.95 2.61 -11.83
N LEU A 228 4.65 1.34 -12.13
CA LEU A 228 5.13 0.21 -11.34
C LEU A 228 6.66 0.08 -11.40
N ALA A 229 7.26 0.26 -12.58
CA ALA A 229 8.72 0.27 -12.73
C ALA A 229 9.35 1.41 -11.90
N LEU A 230 8.74 2.61 -11.92
CA LEU A 230 9.17 3.73 -11.09
C LEU A 230 9.08 3.42 -9.59
N ALA A 231 8.03 2.72 -9.15
CA ALA A 231 7.92 2.27 -7.77
C ALA A 231 9.08 1.33 -7.43
N THR A 232 9.31 0.29 -8.24
CA THR A 232 10.41 -0.66 -8.02
C THR A 232 11.78 0.03 -8.02
N THR A 233 12.04 0.98 -8.92
CA THR A 233 13.32 1.70 -8.90
C THR A 233 13.46 2.58 -7.67
N SER A 234 12.40 3.25 -7.23
CA SER A 234 12.43 4.12 -6.04
C SER A 234 12.78 3.32 -4.78
N TRP A 235 12.20 2.13 -4.63
CA TRP A 235 12.52 1.20 -3.53
C TRP A 235 13.97 0.74 -3.55
N ASN A 236 14.50 0.36 -4.72
CA ASN A 236 15.87 -0.16 -4.83
C ASN A 236 16.94 0.93 -4.64
N LEU A 237 16.58 2.19 -4.86
CA LEU A 237 17.47 3.33 -4.66
C LEU A 237 17.38 3.91 -3.24
N GLU A 238 16.50 3.38 -2.39
CA GLU A 238 16.32 3.82 -1.02
C GLU A 238 17.57 3.55 -0.16
N ASN A 239 18.05 4.58 0.50
CA ASN A 239 19.11 4.53 1.50
C ASN A 239 18.77 5.50 2.65
N SER A 240 19.58 5.51 3.71
CA SER A 240 19.33 6.36 4.89
C SER A 240 19.28 7.86 4.59
N GLU A 241 20.02 8.33 3.58
CA GLU A 241 20.08 9.77 3.25
C GLU A 241 18.89 10.24 2.41
N ASN A 242 18.42 9.38 1.49
CA ASN A 242 17.38 9.71 0.54
C ASN A 242 16.01 9.07 0.86
N TYR A 243 15.91 8.35 1.99
CA TYR A 243 14.72 7.63 2.44
C TYR A 243 13.46 8.47 2.27
N TRP A 244 13.48 9.72 2.78
CA TRP A 244 12.29 10.55 2.79
C TRP A 244 11.73 10.85 1.38
N PHE A 245 12.61 10.91 0.38
CA PHE A 245 12.24 11.17 -1.00
C PHE A 245 11.94 9.88 -1.77
N SER A 246 12.82 8.88 -1.67
CA SER A 246 12.70 7.60 -2.37
C SER A 246 11.46 6.82 -1.93
N HIS A 247 11.21 6.78 -0.61
CA HIS A 247 10.06 6.09 -0.05
C HIS A 247 8.73 6.78 -0.42
N SER A 248 8.69 8.11 -0.33
CA SER A 248 7.55 8.91 -0.79
C SER A 248 7.25 8.70 -2.28
N SER A 249 8.30 8.62 -3.11
CA SER A 249 8.19 8.35 -4.54
C SER A 249 7.66 6.94 -4.82
N TRP A 250 8.06 5.95 -4.03
CA TRP A 250 7.51 4.59 -4.09
C TRP A 250 6.00 4.57 -3.85
N HIS A 251 5.51 5.22 -2.79
CA HIS A 251 4.07 5.32 -2.48
C HIS A 251 3.28 5.97 -3.62
N ILE A 252 3.73 7.13 -4.10
CA ILE A 252 3.07 7.83 -5.20
C ILE A 252 3.02 6.95 -6.46
N ALA A 253 4.15 6.34 -6.81
CA ALA A 253 4.26 5.51 -7.99
C ALA A 253 3.40 4.24 -7.90
N MET A 254 3.35 3.57 -6.74
CA MET A 254 2.56 2.36 -6.57
C MET A 254 1.05 2.63 -6.65
N TYR A 255 0.56 3.71 -6.02
CA TYR A 255 -0.85 4.08 -6.09
C TYR A 255 -1.24 4.59 -7.49
N THR A 256 -0.33 5.30 -8.16
CA THR A 256 -0.51 5.72 -9.55
C THR A 256 -0.58 4.52 -10.49
N ALA A 257 0.27 3.51 -10.29
CA ALA A 257 0.23 2.25 -11.04
C ALA A 257 -1.13 1.56 -10.85
N ALA A 258 -1.59 1.43 -9.60
CA ALA A 258 -2.89 0.86 -9.29
C ALA A 258 -4.04 1.61 -9.98
N PHE A 259 -4.03 2.94 -9.92
CA PHE A 259 -5.04 3.77 -10.58
C PHE A 259 -5.09 3.51 -12.10
N PHE A 260 -3.92 3.52 -12.75
CA PHE A 260 -3.84 3.27 -14.18
C PHE A 260 -4.24 1.84 -14.57
N PHE A 261 -3.87 0.83 -13.78
CA PHE A 261 -4.34 -0.54 -14.00
C PHE A 261 -5.86 -0.63 -13.89
N LEU A 262 -6.47 -0.05 -12.85
CA LEU A 262 -7.91 0.00 -12.72
C LEU A 262 -8.57 0.70 -13.91
N CYS A 263 -8.06 1.85 -14.33
CA CYS A 263 -8.54 2.59 -15.51
C CYS A 263 -8.39 1.82 -16.82
N SER A 264 -7.37 0.95 -16.93
CA SER A 264 -7.10 0.17 -18.13
C SER A 264 -8.18 -0.89 -18.39
N LYS A 265 -8.80 -1.45 -17.35
CA LYS A 265 -9.80 -2.52 -17.50
C LYS A 265 -11.12 -2.00 -18.07
N VAL A 266 -11.53 -2.53 -19.23
CA VAL A 266 -12.80 -2.19 -19.90
C VAL A 266 -13.94 -2.97 -19.24
N ASN A 267 -14.97 -2.26 -18.76
CA ASN A 267 -16.21 -2.88 -18.26
C ASN A 267 -17.07 -3.36 -19.44
N VAL A 268 -17.16 -4.67 -19.65
CA VAL A 268 -17.94 -5.29 -20.73
C VAL A 268 -19.46 -5.07 -20.56
N GLN A 269 -19.93 -4.65 -19.38
CA GLN A 269 -21.36 -4.45 -19.13
C GLN A 269 -21.98 -3.22 -19.83
N ASN A 270 -21.19 -2.28 -20.39
CA ASN A 270 -21.73 -1.05 -20.98
C ASN A 270 -21.91 -1.08 -22.52
N GLU A 271 -21.59 -2.18 -23.21
CA GLU A 271 -21.88 -2.29 -24.67
C GLU A 271 -23.30 -2.85 -24.96
N GLY A 272 -24.04 -3.32 -23.95
CA GLY A 272 -25.36 -3.95 -24.12
C GLY A 272 -26.58 -3.03 -24.00
N SER A 273 -26.41 -1.78 -23.57
CA SER A 273 -27.50 -0.84 -23.32
C SER A 273 -27.51 0.30 -24.35
N LYS A 274 -27.64 -0.04 -25.63
CA LYS A 274 -28.34 0.85 -26.57
C LYS A 274 -29.84 0.61 -26.39
N PRO A 275 -30.64 1.57 -25.89
CA PRO A 275 -32.08 1.42 -25.94
C PRO A 275 -32.50 1.37 -27.41
N ASN A 276 -33.13 0.26 -27.82
CA ASN A 276 -33.84 0.17 -29.08
C ASN A 276 -35.00 1.16 -29.02
N LEU A 277 -34.79 2.36 -29.55
CA LEU A 277 -35.82 3.36 -29.78
C LEU A 277 -36.69 2.88 -30.95
N ASN A 278 -37.60 1.92 -30.73
CA ASN A 278 -38.58 1.52 -31.74
C ASN A 278 -39.76 0.68 -31.24
N ASN A 279 -40.19 0.74 -29.97
CA ASN A 279 -41.37 -0.04 -29.55
C ASN A 279 -42.29 0.62 -28.49
N ASP A 280 -42.24 1.93 -28.30
CA ASP A 280 -43.20 2.64 -27.43
C ASP A 280 -44.22 3.42 -28.26
N MET A 281 -45.12 2.70 -28.93
CA MET A 281 -46.37 3.26 -29.40
C MET A 281 -47.45 2.19 -29.41
N ALA A 282 -48.17 2.09 -28.28
CA ALA A 282 -49.62 1.81 -28.18
C ALA A 282 -49.95 1.10 -26.86
N VAL A 283 -50.18 1.86 -25.79
CA VAL A 283 -51.27 1.55 -24.84
C VAL A 283 -51.87 2.88 -24.38
N ILE A 284 -53.00 3.25 -24.97
CA ILE A 284 -53.87 4.32 -24.48
C ILE A 284 -54.71 3.73 -23.34
N PRO A 285 -54.79 4.33 -22.15
CA PRO A 285 -55.76 3.92 -21.14
C PRO A 285 -57.10 4.60 -21.40
N THR A 286 -58.13 3.82 -21.76
CA THR A 286 -59.52 4.28 -21.75
C THR A 286 -60.05 4.33 -20.32
N THR A 287 -60.32 5.54 -19.85
CA THR A 287 -61.13 5.81 -18.66
C THR A 287 -62.60 5.49 -18.95
N SER A 288 -63.24 4.72 -18.07
CA SER A 288 -64.69 4.68 -17.93
C SER A 288 -65.04 5.04 -16.49
N ALA A 289 -65.96 5.98 -16.34
CA ALA A 289 -66.50 6.49 -15.09
C ALA A 289 -67.96 6.03 -14.92
N ALA A 290 -68.42 6.06 -13.66
CA ALA A 290 -69.80 5.93 -13.17
C ALA A 290 -70.37 4.49 -13.16
N ASP A 291 -71.12 4.00 -12.16
CA ASP A 291 -72.07 4.63 -11.22
C ASP A 291 -72.15 3.87 -9.88
N GLY A 292 -72.70 4.51 -8.85
CA GLY A 292 -72.93 3.94 -7.51
C GLY A 292 -74.25 3.17 -7.33
N ILE A 293 -74.60 2.97 -6.05
CA ILE A 293 -75.94 2.69 -5.44
C ILE A 293 -76.17 1.24 -4.89
N ILE A 294 -76.29 1.19 -3.54
CA ILE A 294 -77.14 0.36 -2.64
C ILE A 294 -76.93 -1.17 -2.60
N ASN A 295 -76.40 -1.72 -1.49
CA ASN A 295 -77.11 -2.14 -0.26
C ASN A 295 -76.09 -2.55 0.80
#